data_AF-A0AAV4SHX9-F1
#
_entry.id   AF-A0AAV4SHX9-F1
#
_cell.length_a   1.000
_cell.length_b   1.000
_cell.length_c   1.000
_cell.angle_alpha   90.00
_cell.angle_beta   90.00
_cell.angle_gamma   90.00
#
_symmetry.space_group_name_H-M   'P 1'
#
loop_
_entity.id
_entity.type
_entity.pdbx_description
1 polymer ?
#
loop_
_entity_poly.entity_id
_entity_poly.type
_entity_poly.pdbx_seq_one_letter_code
_entity_poly.pdbx_strand_id
1 'polypeptide(L)'
;MCVARHIYETFPTLSLLRRHPPPQPKMLTDIVSMCETMGVILDPSSSSTLQSSIAQYKGDDYLSKARTELLMNLISKPMNCALYFCTGVLEEPSMFCHYALNVPLYTHFTSPIRRYPDIIVHRLLGASLKYNALPNLRPEEIENVQFIVMIKVQCQKG
;
A
#
# COMPACT_ATOMS: atom_id res chain seq x y z
N MET A 1 11.73 -3.22 -1.05
CA MET A 1 11.46 -4.52 -0.38
C MET A 1 12.59 -4.95 0.55
N CYS A 2 13.87 -4.87 0.15
CA CYS A 2 14.99 -5.34 0.99
C CYS A 2 15.05 -4.70 2.38
N VAL A 3 14.93 -3.36 2.47
CA VAL A 3 14.94 -2.66 3.76
C VAL A 3 13.78 -3.09 4.65
N ALA A 4 12.57 -3.22 4.09
CA ALA A 4 11.37 -3.66 4.83
C ALA A 4 11.58 -5.04 5.47
N ARG A 5 12.13 -5.99 4.71
CA ARG A 5 12.45 -7.33 5.21
C ARG A 5 13.51 -7.26 6.31
N HIS A 6 14.62 -6.58 6.04
CA HIS A 6 15.77 -6.48 6.95
C HIS A 6 15.40 -5.91 8.31
N ILE A 7 14.67 -4.78 8.33
CA ILE A 7 14.26 -4.17 9.61
C ILE A 7 13.25 -5.05 10.36
N TYR A 8 12.34 -5.73 9.64
CA TYR A 8 11.35 -6.61 10.26
C TYR A 8 11.98 -7.86 10.86
N GLU A 9 12.94 -8.48 10.17
CA GLU A 9 13.71 -9.62 10.70
C GLU A 9 14.54 -9.23 11.93
N THR A 10 15.09 -8.01 11.95
CA THR A 10 15.89 -7.53 13.09
C THR A 10 15.02 -7.07 14.27
N PHE A 11 13.91 -6.39 13.99
CA PHE A 11 13.03 -5.76 14.98
C PHE A 11 11.56 -6.10 14.67
N PRO A 12 11.12 -7.34 14.97
CA PRO A 12 9.81 -7.84 14.56
C PRO A 12 8.64 -7.08 15.21
N THR A 13 8.84 -6.46 16.36
CA THR A 13 7.80 -5.71 17.09
C THR A 13 7.93 -4.19 16.99
N LEU A 14 8.92 -3.67 16.28
CA LEU A 14 9.20 -2.22 16.24
C LEU A 14 9.33 -1.67 14.81
N SER A 15 9.09 -2.49 13.80
CA SER A 15 9.29 -2.08 12.42
C SER A 15 8.14 -1.22 11.91
N LEU A 16 8.47 -0.04 11.38
CA LEU A 16 7.52 0.80 10.66
C LEU A 16 7.43 0.34 9.19
N LEU A 17 6.31 -0.27 8.86
CA LEU A 17 6.02 -0.77 7.52
C LEU A 17 4.84 0.00 6.90
N ARG A 18 4.56 -0.29 5.63
CA ARG A 18 3.44 0.29 4.88
C ARG A 18 2.70 -0.80 4.12
N ARG A 19 1.43 -0.98 4.48
CA ARG A 19 0.52 -1.97 3.86
C ARG A 19 -0.51 -1.28 2.97
N HIS A 20 -1.14 -2.07 2.12
CA HIS A 20 -2.29 -1.64 1.32
C HIS A 20 -3.33 -2.75 1.38
N PRO A 21 -4.41 -2.56 2.18
CA PRO A 21 -5.47 -3.54 2.30
C PRO A 21 -6.08 -3.89 0.93
N PRO A 22 -6.68 -5.09 0.78
CA PRO A 22 -7.44 -5.42 -0.42
C PRO A 22 -8.63 -4.47 -0.61
N PRO A 23 -9.21 -4.38 -1.82
CA PRO A 23 -10.37 -3.53 -2.08
C PRO A 23 -11.59 -3.94 -1.26
N GLN A 24 -12.56 -3.04 -1.12
CA GLN A 24 -13.85 -3.35 -0.48
C GLN A 24 -14.61 -4.40 -1.31
N PRO A 25 -14.85 -5.63 -0.78
CA PRO A 25 -15.31 -6.74 -1.60
C PRO A 25 -16.64 -6.48 -2.31
N LYS A 26 -17.64 -5.97 -1.59
CA LYS A 26 -18.97 -5.68 -2.14
C LYS A 26 -18.90 -4.70 -3.30
N MET A 27 -18.23 -3.57 -3.11
CA MET A 27 -18.13 -2.53 -4.13
C MET A 27 -17.29 -2.97 -5.33
N LEU A 28 -16.26 -3.79 -5.12
CA LEU A 28 -15.50 -4.38 -6.22
C LEU A 28 -16.38 -5.31 -7.06
N THR A 29 -17.14 -6.20 -6.41
CA THR A 29 -18.07 -7.10 -7.11
C THR A 29 -19.12 -6.32 -7.90
N ASP A 30 -19.72 -5.28 -7.31
CA ASP A 30 -20.72 -4.46 -7.99
C ASP A 30 -20.16 -3.79 -9.27
N ILE A 31 -18.92 -3.28 -9.20
CA ILE A 31 -18.24 -2.66 -10.36
C ILE A 31 -17.89 -3.70 -11.42
N VAL A 32 -17.43 -4.89 -11.02
CA VAL A 32 -17.11 -5.98 -11.96
C VAL A 32 -18.38 -6.42 -12.69
N SER A 33 -19.48 -6.66 -11.99
CA SER A 33 -20.76 -7.03 -12.62
C SER A 33 -21.32 -5.93 -13.54
N MET A 34 -21.13 -4.66 -13.17
CA MET A 34 -21.45 -3.53 -14.06
C MET A 34 -20.60 -3.56 -15.35
N CYS A 35 -19.29 -3.81 -15.23
CA CYS A 35 -18.39 -3.92 -16.37
C CYS A 35 -18.74 -5.09 -17.29
N GLU A 36 -19.09 -6.25 -16.71
CA GLU A 36 -19.51 -7.44 -17.46
C GLU A 36 -20.75 -7.16 -18.31
N THR A 37 -21.72 -6.43 -17.76
CA THR A 37 -22.93 -6.02 -18.50
C THR A 37 -22.60 -5.13 -19.72
N MET A 38 -21.48 -4.39 -19.66
CA MET A 38 -20.97 -3.57 -20.77
C MET A 38 -20.01 -4.34 -21.70
N GLY A 39 -19.88 -5.66 -21.55
CA GLY A 39 -19.00 -6.50 -22.35
C GLY A 39 -17.52 -6.45 -21.93
N VAL A 40 -17.21 -5.93 -20.73
CA VAL A 40 -15.86 -5.87 -20.16
C VAL A 40 -15.73 -6.92 -19.06
N ILE A 41 -14.96 -7.97 -19.34
CA ILE A 41 -14.70 -9.08 -18.42
C ILE A 41 -13.45 -8.74 -17.61
N LEU A 42 -13.59 -8.71 -16.28
CA LEU A 42 -12.51 -8.42 -15.34
C LEU A 42 -12.36 -9.57 -14.35
N ASP A 43 -11.12 -9.90 -13.98
CA ASP A 43 -10.83 -10.94 -12.97
C ASP A 43 -10.39 -10.28 -11.65
N PRO A 44 -11.27 -10.21 -10.63
CA PRO A 44 -10.96 -9.58 -9.35
C PRO A 44 -10.21 -10.49 -8.37
N SER A 45 -9.77 -11.69 -8.75
CA SER A 45 -9.18 -12.70 -7.84
C SER A 45 -7.90 -12.22 -7.14
N SER A 46 -7.11 -11.37 -7.80
CA SER A 46 -5.88 -10.79 -7.26
C SER A 46 -5.58 -9.44 -7.91
N SER A 47 -4.66 -8.66 -7.34
CA SER A 47 -4.23 -7.41 -7.96
C SER A 47 -3.55 -7.62 -9.31
N SER A 48 -2.76 -8.69 -9.46
CA SER A 48 -2.10 -9.04 -10.72
C SER A 48 -3.08 -9.46 -11.81
N THR A 49 -4.04 -10.33 -11.47
CA THR A 49 -5.03 -10.82 -12.44
C THR A 49 -5.96 -9.69 -12.87
N LEU A 50 -6.39 -8.84 -11.94
CA LEU A 50 -7.18 -7.64 -12.24
C LEU A 50 -6.44 -6.68 -13.17
N GLN A 51 -5.15 -6.44 -12.91
CA GLN A 51 -4.33 -5.59 -13.76
C GLN A 51 -4.16 -6.18 -15.18
N SER A 52 -3.97 -7.49 -15.28
CA SER A 52 -3.89 -8.19 -16.56
C SER A 52 -5.22 -8.18 -17.33
N SER A 53 -6.35 -8.36 -16.65
CA SER A 53 -7.68 -8.30 -17.29
C SER A 53 -8.04 -6.88 -17.76
N ILE A 54 -7.50 -5.83 -17.16
CA ILE A 54 -7.63 -4.46 -17.70
C ILE A 54 -6.72 -4.29 -18.92
N ALA A 55 -5.50 -4.85 -18.87
CA ALA A 55 -4.50 -4.66 -19.91
C ALA A 55 -4.94 -5.22 -21.28
N GLN A 56 -5.83 -6.22 -21.31
CA GLN A 56 -6.39 -6.75 -22.57
C GLN A 56 -7.21 -5.73 -23.36
N TYR A 57 -7.66 -4.64 -22.72
CA TYR A 57 -8.42 -3.57 -23.36
C TYR A 57 -7.56 -2.37 -23.77
N LYS A 58 -6.23 -2.47 -23.63
CA LYS A 58 -5.31 -1.43 -24.12
C LYS A 58 -5.23 -1.48 -25.64
N GLY A 59 -5.14 -0.31 -26.24
CA GLY A 59 -4.96 -0.11 -27.67
C GLY A 59 -4.41 1.28 -27.96
N ASP A 60 -3.93 1.49 -29.18
CA ASP A 60 -3.29 2.74 -29.57
C ASP A 60 -4.29 3.84 -29.96
N ASP A 61 -5.51 3.46 -30.31
CA ASP A 61 -6.57 4.39 -30.66
C ASP A 61 -7.11 5.16 -29.45
N TYR A 62 -7.74 6.30 -29.73
CA TYR A 62 -8.30 7.19 -28.71
C TYR A 62 -9.35 6.49 -27.82
N LEU A 63 -10.21 5.66 -28.40
CA LEU A 63 -11.30 5.02 -27.67
C LEU A 63 -10.77 3.98 -26.69
N SER A 64 -9.76 3.19 -27.07
CA SER A 64 -9.11 2.21 -26.19
C SER A 64 -8.36 2.88 -25.02
N LYS A 65 -7.71 4.02 -25.27
CA LYS A 65 -7.08 4.83 -24.21
C LYS A 65 -8.13 5.37 -23.23
N ALA A 66 -9.17 6.02 -23.75
CA ALA A 66 -10.27 6.54 -22.92
C ALA A 66 -10.94 5.43 -22.11
N ARG A 67 -11.18 4.26 -22.72
CA ARG A 67 -11.73 3.07 -22.02
C ARG A 67 -10.83 2.63 -20.88
N THR A 68 -9.53 2.50 -21.12
CA THR A 68 -8.57 2.06 -20.09
C THR A 68 -8.52 3.05 -18.92
N GLU A 69 -8.53 4.35 -19.19
CA GLU A 69 -8.57 5.39 -18.16
C GLU A 69 -9.87 5.34 -17.33
N LEU A 70 -11.01 5.16 -17.99
CA LEU A 70 -12.29 5.00 -17.31
C LEU A 70 -12.32 3.75 -16.42
N LEU A 71 -11.82 2.62 -16.91
CA LEU A 71 -11.70 1.39 -16.12
C LEU A 71 -10.80 1.60 -14.90
N MET A 72 -9.65 2.25 -15.07
CA MET A 72 -8.75 2.58 -13.94
C MET A 72 -9.45 3.46 -12.91
N ASN A 73 -10.20 4.48 -13.36
CA ASN A 73 -10.95 5.36 -12.47
C ASN A 73 -12.05 4.62 -11.71
N LEU A 74 -12.81 3.73 -12.38
CA LEU A 74 -13.84 2.91 -11.72
C LEU A 74 -13.24 1.95 -10.70
N ILE A 75 -12.20 1.21 -11.09
CA ILE A 75 -11.55 0.20 -10.24
C ILE A 75 -10.79 0.84 -9.07
N SER A 76 -10.40 2.11 -9.18
CA SER A 76 -9.79 2.85 -8.07
C SER A 76 -10.77 3.13 -6.92
N LYS A 77 -12.08 3.19 -7.18
CA LYS A 77 -13.10 3.50 -6.16
C LYS A 77 -13.13 2.50 -5.00
N PRO A 78 -13.13 1.16 -5.23
CA PRO A 78 -13.11 0.17 -4.15
C PRO A 78 -11.75 0.01 -3.47
N MET A 79 -10.68 0.61 -3.99
CA MET A 79 -9.35 0.51 -3.39
C MET A 79 -9.31 1.23 -2.05
N ASN A 80 -8.74 0.57 -1.05
CA ASN A 80 -8.46 1.20 0.23
C ASN A 80 -7.23 2.11 0.15
N CYS A 81 -7.08 3.05 1.08
CA CYS A 81 -5.84 3.81 1.17
C CYS A 81 -4.70 2.93 1.73
N ALA A 82 -3.47 3.15 1.26
CA ALA A 82 -2.29 2.54 1.87
C ALA A 82 -1.97 3.21 3.21
N LEU A 83 -1.57 2.41 4.19
CA LEU A 83 -1.40 2.82 5.59
C LEU A 83 0.00 2.46 6.06
N TYR A 84 0.62 3.36 6.82
CA TYR A 84 1.75 2.97 7.66
C TYR A 84 1.23 2.21 8.87
N PHE A 85 2.02 1.29 9.40
CA PHE A 85 1.70 0.56 10.62
C PHE A 85 2.97 0.09 11.31
N CYS A 86 2.89 -0.12 12.62
CA CYS A 86 3.92 -0.73 13.44
C CYS A 86 3.65 -2.24 13.58
N THR A 87 4.68 -3.05 13.35
CA THR A 87 4.56 -4.52 13.42
C THR A 87 4.36 -5.06 14.83
N GLY A 88 4.60 -4.26 15.88
CA GLY A 88 4.25 -4.62 17.26
C GLY A 88 2.83 -4.25 17.69
N VAL A 89 2.05 -3.57 16.83
CA VAL A 89 0.63 -3.26 17.08
C VAL A 89 -0.25 -4.12 16.18
N LEU A 90 0.10 -4.22 14.90
CA LEU A 90 -0.52 -5.17 13.98
C LEU A 90 0.35 -6.43 13.94
N GLU A 91 -0.01 -7.46 14.69
CA GLU A 91 0.81 -8.67 14.80
C GLU A 91 0.52 -9.71 13.71
N GLU A 92 -0.64 -9.65 13.04
CA GLU A 92 -1.05 -10.66 12.05
C GLU A 92 -0.32 -10.49 10.70
N PRO A 93 0.65 -11.35 10.33
CA PRO A 93 1.50 -11.12 9.16
C PRO A 93 0.75 -11.21 7.82
N SER A 94 -0.38 -11.94 7.79
CA SER A 94 -1.28 -12.02 6.63
C SER A 94 -1.77 -10.64 6.17
N MET A 95 -1.86 -9.68 7.11
CA MET A 95 -2.38 -8.33 6.88
C MET A 95 -1.31 -7.34 6.41
N PHE A 96 -0.03 -7.72 6.35
CA PHE A 96 1.07 -6.79 6.06
C PHE A 96 1.21 -6.49 4.57
N CYS A 97 0.58 -7.31 3.74
CA CYS A 97 0.66 -7.24 2.28
C CYS A 97 0.31 -5.86 1.74
N HIS A 98 1.02 -5.47 0.69
CA HIS A 98 0.69 -4.29 -0.09
C HIS A 98 -0.03 -4.71 -1.38
N TYR A 99 -1.37 -4.78 -1.35
CA TYR A 99 -2.20 -5.34 -2.43
C TYR A 99 -1.85 -4.79 -3.82
N ALA A 100 -1.77 -3.47 -4.00
CA ALA A 100 -1.51 -2.87 -5.32
C ALA A 100 -0.10 -3.14 -5.87
N LEU A 101 0.86 -3.44 -4.99
CA LEU A 101 2.23 -3.77 -5.38
C LEU A 101 2.45 -5.29 -5.44
N ASN A 102 1.47 -6.08 -4.95
CA ASN A 102 1.52 -7.53 -4.82
C ASN A 102 2.77 -8.04 -4.09
N VAL A 103 3.10 -7.45 -2.93
CA VAL A 103 4.30 -7.78 -2.15
C VAL A 103 3.97 -7.98 -0.67
N PRO A 104 4.63 -8.93 0.01
CA PRO A 104 4.30 -9.26 1.40
C PRO A 104 4.73 -8.19 2.40
N LEU A 105 5.88 -7.55 2.17
CA LEU A 105 6.43 -6.51 3.03
C LEU A 105 6.88 -5.31 2.21
N TYR A 106 6.48 -4.13 2.66
CA TYR A 106 6.84 -2.87 2.03
C TYR A 106 7.04 -1.78 3.08
N THR A 107 7.95 -0.85 2.80
CA THR A 107 8.11 0.38 3.58
C THR A 107 8.71 1.46 2.69
N HIS A 108 8.56 2.72 3.08
CA HIS A 108 9.23 3.83 2.41
C HIS A 108 10.60 4.09 3.03
N PHE A 109 11.57 4.43 2.18
CA PHE A 109 12.96 4.62 2.59
C PHE A 109 13.69 5.70 1.77
N THR A 110 13.28 5.94 0.53
CA THR A 110 14.05 6.69 -0.47
C THR A 110 13.89 8.21 -0.42
N SER A 111 13.14 8.78 0.53
CA SER A 111 12.91 10.23 0.59
C SER A 111 12.81 10.78 2.03
N PRO A 112 13.83 10.59 2.89
CA PRO A 112 13.83 11.06 4.28
C PRO A 112 13.69 12.58 4.43
N ILE A 113 14.12 13.36 3.44
CA ILE A 113 13.98 14.83 3.46
C ILE A 113 12.50 15.27 3.39
N ARG A 114 11.65 14.48 2.74
CA ARG A 114 10.25 14.86 2.44
C ARG A 114 9.22 14.06 3.24
N ARG A 115 9.62 12.92 3.82
CA ARG A 115 8.71 11.98 4.48
C ARG A 115 9.27 11.60 5.84
N TYR A 116 8.56 11.98 6.90
CA TYR A 116 8.91 11.59 8.26
C TYR A 116 8.98 10.07 8.49
N PRO A 117 8.09 9.22 7.91
CA PRO A 117 8.20 7.77 8.02
C PRO A 117 9.54 7.22 7.55
N ASP A 118 10.10 7.76 6.45
CA ASP A 118 11.41 7.36 5.96
C ASP A 118 12.50 7.66 7.01
N ILE A 119 12.43 8.77 7.77
CA ILE A 119 13.40 9.08 8.84
C ILE A 119 13.39 7.99 9.92
N ILE A 120 12.21 7.53 10.34
CA ILE A 120 12.08 6.44 11.32
C ILE A 120 12.72 5.16 10.78
N VAL A 121 12.41 4.80 9.53
CA VAL A 121 12.99 3.63 8.86
C VAL A 121 14.51 3.74 8.76
N HIS A 122 15.05 4.92 8.44
CA HIS A 122 16.50 5.18 8.41
C HIS A 122 17.15 4.97 9.79
N ARG A 123 16.50 5.43 10.88
CA ARG A 123 16.99 5.24 12.26
C ARG A 123 16.97 3.77 12.69
N LEU A 124 15.91 3.04 12.33
CA LEU A 124 15.80 1.60 12.57
C LEU A 124 16.86 0.83 11.78
N LEU A 125 17.05 1.15 10.50
CA LEU A 125 18.09 0.53 9.68
C LEU A 125 19.49 0.82 10.24
N GLY A 126 19.79 2.07 10.60
CA GLY A 126 21.06 2.42 11.22
C GLY A 126 21.31 1.70 12.56
N ALA A 127 20.27 1.49 13.36
CA ALA A 127 20.35 0.69 14.58
C ALA A 127 20.64 -0.80 14.28
N SER A 128 19.98 -1.38 13.26
CA SER A 128 20.24 -2.77 12.83
C SER A 128 21.68 -2.99 12.37
N LEU A 129 22.31 -1.94 11.85
CA LEU A 129 23.70 -1.94 11.37
C LEU A 129 24.70 -1.44 12.43
N LYS A 130 24.25 -1.18 13.66
CA LYS A 130 25.06 -0.67 14.78
C LYS A 130 25.71 0.70 14.53
N TYR A 131 25.16 1.51 13.61
CA TYR A 131 25.61 2.90 13.41
C TYR A 131 25.02 3.86 14.44
N ASN A 132 23.88 3.53 15.05
CA ASN A 132 23.27 4.28 16.13
C ASN A 132 22.60 3.34 17.13
N ALA A 133 22.27 3.86 18.33
CA ALA A 133 21.44 3.12 19.27
C ALA A 133 20.03 2.90 18.72
N LEU A 134 19.35 1.83 19.17
CA LEU A 134 17.94 1.63 18.87
C LEU A 134 17.14 2.84 19.38
N PRO A 135 16.23 3.42 18.56
CA PRO A 135 15.38 4.50 19.03
C PRO A 135 14.57 4.06 20.25
N ASN A 136 14.56 4.89 21.31
CA ASN A 136 13.71 4.66 22.48
C ASN A 136 12.26 5.07 22.14
N LEU A 137 11.61 4.24 21.33
CA LEU A 137 10.21 4.40 20.92
C LEU A 137 9.45 3.13 21.28
N ARG A 138 8.22 3.29 21.74
CA ARG A 138 7.29 2.18 21.98
C ARG A 138 6.51 1.87 20.69
N PRO A 139 6.03 0.64 20.49
CA PRO A 139 5.26 0.27 19.31
C PRO A 139 4.07 1.21 19.03
N GLU A 140 3.37 1.66 20.07
CA GLU A 140 2.22 2.58 19.97
C GLU A 140 2.63 3.97 19.49
N GLU A 141 3.84 4.42 19.82
CA GLU A 141 4.38 5.71 19.37
C GLU A 141 4.73 5.68 17.88
N ILE A 142 5.18 4.53 17.39
CA ILE A 142 5.42 4.30 15.96
C ILE A 142 4.09 4.18 15.20
N GLU A 143 3.08 3.53 15.79
CA GLU A 143 1.74 3.43 15.20
C GLU A 143 1.11 4.82 14.99
N ASN A 144 1.38 5.77 15.90
CA ASN A 144 0.88 7.15 15.79
C ASN A 144 1.30 7.87 14.51
N VAL A 145 2.38 7.42 13.85
CA VAL A 145 2.80 7.93 12.54
C VAL A 145 1.70 7.76 11.49
N GLN A 146 0.88 6.71 11.57
CA GLN A 146 -0.26 6.51 10.68
C GLN A 146 -1.22 7.70 10.75
N PHE A 147 -1.64 8.11 11.96
CA PHE A 147 -2.61 9.19 12.16
C PHE A 147 -2.09 10.54 11.66
N ILE A 148 -0.83 10.87 11.98
CA ILE A 148 -0.21 12.14 11.55
C ILE A 148 -0.16 12.23 10.02
N VAL A 149 0.17 11.13 9.34
CA VAL A 149 0.19 11.10 7.88
C VAL A 149 -1.22 11.19 7.30
N MET A 150 -2.21 10.50 7.87
CA MET A 150 -3.59 10.54 7.38
C MET A 150 -4.21 11.94 7.47
N ILE A 151 -3.96 12.69 8.56
CA ILE A 151 -4.44 14.07 8.72
C ILE A 151 -3.92 14.96 7.57
N LYS A 152 -2.64 14.85 7.22
CA LYS A 152 -2.06 15.61 6.09
C LYS A 152 -2.71 15.26 4.75
N VAL A 153 -3.05 13.99 4.52
CA VAL A 153 -3.68 13.55 3.26
C VAL A 153 -5.12 14.05 3.15
N GLN A 154 -5.87 14.10 4.26
CA GLN A 154 -7.24 14.60 4.27
C GLN A 154 -7.32 16.12 4.15
N CYS A 155 -6.42 16.87 4.80
CA CYS A 155 -6.36 18.33 4.68
C CYS A 155 -5.97 18.82 3.27
N GLN A 156 -5.40 17.97 2.42
CA GLN A 156 -5.06 18.31 1.02
C GLN A 156 -6.19 18.05 0.02
N LYS A 157 -7.31 17.47 0.47
CA LYS A 157 -8.49 17.19 -0.36
C LYS A 157 -9.64 18.19 -0.13
N GLY A 158 -9.42 19.23 0.67
CA GLY A 158 -10.36 20.32 0.93
C GLY A 158 -10.01 21.59 0.17
#